data_AF-A0A920YHK1-F1
#
_entry.id   AF-A0A920YHK1-F1
#
_cell.length_a   1.000
_cell.length_b   1.000
_cell.length_c   1.000
_cell.angle_alpha   90.00
_cell.angle_beta   90.00
_cell.angle_gamma   90.00
#
_symmetry.space_group_name_H-M   'P 1'
#
loop_
_entity.id
_entity.type
_entity.pdbx_description
1 polymer ?
#
loop_
_entity_poly.entity_id
_entity_poly.type
_entity_poly.pdbx_seq_one_letter_code
_entity_poly.pdbx_strand_id
1 'polypeptide(L)'
;FQIEADSIIVAIGQRPDVSFLDGSSVSLRKDGTIAADPQTGLAGEERVYAGGDAVRGPATIIEACADGRRAAEAICRQLGVEFARPAVRLPALSEGEIVRVKRARARKEAQHRPEMLPPAQRGGFDLVEATLTEEAALAEAARCLQCSTLCDKCVEVCPNRANYTYFVPPVSLTLPVISCRQGRLTVTGEETFRVAQRRQIIHVDDFCNECGNCATFCVHDGRPYRDKPRLFLMESDFEREEDNAFYIERSERGWTIRRREGGKESRLSVESGTGEMEFENDLLRISLSSDFQIAGLELKEAFDGAFSLTGAAEMAVILKGIITSLPFLPD
;
A
#
# COMPACT_ATOMS: atom_id res chain seq x y z
N PHE A 1 -31.65 -32.84 3.31
CA PHE A 1 -32.67 -32.27 4.21
C PHE A 1 -33.77 -31.65 3.35
N GLN A 2 -34.98 -31.48 3.87
CA GLN A 2 -36.09 -30.78 3.20
C GLN A 2 -36.43 -29.55 4.04
N ILE A 3 -36.63 -28.39 3.40
CA ILE A 3 -37.03 -27.13 4.05
C ILE A 3 -38.32 -26.67 3.37
N GLU A 4 -39.37 -26.43 4.15
CA GLU A 4 -40.57 -25.76 3.65
C GLU A 4 -40.29 -24.27 3.46
N ALA A 5 -40.71 -23.71 2.32
CA ALA A 5 -40.54 -22.30 2.00
C ALA A 5 -41.69 -21.79 1.12
N ASP A 6 -42.18 -20.59 1.40
CA ASP A 6 -43.22 -19.91 0.60
C ASP A 6 -42.67 -19.22 -0.65
N SER A 7 -41.35 -19.01 -0.71
CA SER A 7 -40.67 -18.33 -1.82
C SER A 7 -39.24 -18.83 -1.98
N ILE A 8 -38.84 -19.07 -3.23
CA ILE A 8 -37.51 -19.53 -3.60
C ILE A 8 -36.92 -18.50 -4.56
N ILE A 9 -35.84 -17.85 -4.13
CA ILE A 9 -35.07 -16.94 -4.99
C ILE A 9 -33.89 -17.74 -5.55
N VAL A 10 -33.91 -18.00 -6.86
CA VAL A 10 -32.81 -18.69 -7.53
C VAL A 10 -31.69 -17.68 -7.82
N ALA A 11 -30.54 -17.85 -7.18
CA ALA A 11 -29.33 -17.08 -7.49
C ALA A 11 -28.74 -17.57 -8.82
N ILE A 12 -29.24 -17.01 -9.94
CA ILE A 12 -28.74 -17.32 -11.28
C ILE A 12 -27.37 -16.66 -11.45
N GLY A 13 -26.36 -17.47 -11.77
CA GLY A 13 -25.02 -16.97 -12.11
C GLY A 13 -24.97 -16.35 -13.52
N GLN A 14 -23.80 -15.86 -13.91
CA GLN A 14 -23.58 -15.25 -15.22
C GLN A 14 -22.56 -16.06 -16.03
N ARG A 15 -22.64 -15.94 -17.36
CA ARG A 15 -21.64 -16.42 -18.32
C ARG A 15 -21.43 -15.34 -19.37
N PRO A 16 -20.19 -15.11 -19.82
CA PRO A 16 -19.94 -14.15 -20.88
C PRO A 16 -20.54 -14.64 -22.20
N ASP A 17 -21.22 -13.75 -22.91
CA ASP A 17 -21.60 -13.99 -24.31
C ASP A 17 -20.40 -13.62 -25.19
N VAL A 18 -19.73 -14.64 -25.71
CA VAL A 18 -18.51 -14.53 -26.51
C VAL A 18 -18.73 -14.91 -27.98
N SER A 19 -20.00 -15.08 -28.40
CA SER A 19 -20.35 -15.50 -29.77
C SER A 19 -19.83 -14.54 -30.85
N PHE A 20 -19.68 -13.26 -30.52
CA PHE A 20 -19.12 -12.25 -31.43
C PHE A 20 -17.63 -12.43 -31.73
N LEU A 21 -16.93 -13.30 -31.00
CA LEU A 21 -15.51 -13.62 -31.22
C LEU A 21 -15.29 -14.81 -32.17
N ASP A 22 -16.37 -15.43 -32.66
CA ASP A 22 -16.28 -16.57 -33.58
C ASP A 22 -15.50 -16.20 -34.85
N GLY A 23 -14.44 -16.95 -35.12
CA GLY A 23 -13.53 -16.70 -36.25
C GLY A 23 -12.42 -15.66 -35.99
N SER A 24 -12.32 -15.12 -34.78
CA SER A 24 -11.20 -14.26 -34.36
C SER A 24 -9.98 -15.07 -33.89
N SER A 25 -8.85 -14.40 -33.67
CA SER A 25 -7.64 -14.97 -33.06
C SER A 25 -7.71 -15.07 -31.52
N VAL A 26 -8.82 -14.66 -30.91
CA VAL A 26 -9.00 -14.68 -29.46
C VAL A 26 -9.32 -16.10 -28.99
N SER A 27 -8.48 -16.63 -28.11
CA SER A 27 -8.71 -17.95 -27.50
C SER A 27 -9.64 -17.87 -26.30
N LEU A 28 -10.48 -18.89 -26.13
CA LEU A 28 -11.34 -19.06 -24.96
C LEU A 28 -10.77 -20.13 -24.02
N ARG A 29 -11.03 -19.98 -22.73
CA ARG A 29 -10.77 -20.99 -21.70
C ARG A 29 -11.89 -22.02 -21.68
N LYS A 30 -11.65 -23.13 -20.97
CA LYS A 30 -12.60 -24.25 -20.84
C LYS A 30 -13.94 -23.85 -20.20
N ASP A 31 -13.95 -22.79 -19.41
CA ASP A 31 -15.13 -22.24 -18.74
C ASP A 31 -15.91 -21.21 -19.60
N GLY A 32 -15.47 -20.97 -20.84
CA GLY A 32 -16.09 -20.02 -21.76
C GLY A 32 -15.62 -18.57 -21.58
N THR A 33 -14.70 -18.30 -20.66
CA THR A 33 -14.08 -16.97 -20.51
C THR A 33 -12.98 -16.73 -21.55
N ILE A 34 -12.63 -15.46 -21.80
CA ILE A 34 -11.56 -15.07 -22.71
C ILE A 34 -10.21 -15.38 -22.07
N ALA A 35 -9.33 -16.06 -22.80
CA ALA A 35 -7.95 -16.25 -22.41
C ALA A 35 -7.17 -14.95 -22.67
N ALA A 36 -6.75 -14.29 -21.60
CA ALA A 36 -5.91 -13.10 -21.66
C ALA A 36 -4.66 -13.26 -20.80
N ASP A 37 -3.57 -12.60 -21.21
CA ASP A 37 -2.33 -12.52 -20.46
C ASP A 37 -2.57 -11.81 -19.10
N PRO A 38 -2.14 -12.40 -17.98
CA PRO A 38 -2.45 -11.87 -16.65
C PRO A 38 -1.74 -10.53 -16.34
N GLN A 39 -0.63 -10.23 -17.01
CA GLN A 39 0.17 -9.03 -16.75
C GLN A 39 -0.21 -7.85 -17.64
N THR A 40 -0.78 -8.11 -18.81
CA THR A 40 -1.05 -7.10 -19.83
C THR A 40 -2.51 -7.03 -20.24
N GLY A 41 -3.26 -8.12 -20.06
CA GLY A 41 -4.62 -8.28 -20.56
C GLY A 41 -4.70 -8.59 -22.05
N LEU A 42 -3.58 -8.84 -22.74
CA LEU A 42 -3.56 -9.17 -24.17
C LEU A 42 -4.29 -10.49 -24.41
N ALA A 43 -5.24 -10.50 -25.35
CA ALA A 43 -6.06 -11.64 -25.70
C ALA A 43 -5.93 -11.96 -27.20
N GLY A 44 -5.18 -13.02 -27.52
CA GLY A 44 -4.83 -13.38 -28.89
C GLY A 44 -3.52 -12.74 -29.36
N GLU A 45 -3.28 -12.77 -30.68
CA GLU A 45 -2.05 -12.28 -31.30
C GLU A 45 -2.17 -10.85 -31.85
N GLU A 46 -3.40 -10.41 -32.10
CA GLU A 46 -3.71 -9.06 -32.56
C GLU A 46 -3.96 -8.15 -31.35
N ARG A 47 -3.86 -6.83 -31.51
CA ARG A 47 -3.92 -5.79 -30.45
C ARG A 47 -5.29 -5.70 -29.74
N VAL A 48 -5.74 -6.82 -29.19
CA VAL A 48 -7.02 -7.07 -28.54
C VAL A 48 -6.71 -7.33 -27.08
N TYR A 49 -7.41 -6.62 -26.20
CA TYR A 49 -7.22 -6.72 -24.78
C TYR A 49 -8.55 -7.01 -24.10
N ALA A 50 -8.53 -7.84 -23.08
CA ALA A 50 -9.73 -8.25 -22.35
C ALA A 50 -9.52 -8.16 -20.84
N GLY A 51 -10.61 -7.95 -20.11
CA GLY A 51 -10.62 -7.80 -18.67
C GLY A 51 -12.01 -7.94 -18.06
N GLY A 52 -12.08 -7.91 -16.74
CA GLY A 52 -13.34 -8.05 -15.99
C GLY A 52 -13.90 -9.47 -16.07
N ASP A 53 -15.21 -9.57 -15.91
CA ASP A 53 -15.89 -10.87 -15.79
C ASP A 53 -15.75 -11.75 -17.03
N ALA A 54 -15.55 -11.14 -18.21
CA ALA A 54 -15.30 -11.86 -19.44
C ALA A 54 -13.99 -12.66 -19.42
N VAL A 55 -13.03 -12.29 -18.56
CA VAL A 55 -11.72 -12.98 -18.39
C VAL A 55 -11.64 -13.75 -17.08
N ARG A 56 -12.21 -13.21 -16.00
CA ARG A 56 -12.08 -13.76 -14.64
C ARG A 56 -13.24 -14.66 -14.21
N GLY A 57 -14.39 -14.54 -14.87
CA GLY A 57 -15.67 -14.88 -14.24
C GLY A 57 -16.09 -13.80 -13.22
N PRO A 58 -17.19 -14.02 -12.49
CA PRO A 58 -17.77 -13.02 -11.59
C PRO A 58 -16.74 -12.45 -10.59
N ALA A 59 -16.48 -11.15 -10.69
CA ALA A 59 -15.52 -10.43 -9.86
C ALA A 59 -16.12 -9.12 -9.34
N THR A 60 -15.35 -8.40 -8.52
CA THR A 60 -15.75 -7.07 -8.07
C THR A 60 -15.57 -6.04 -9.20
N ILE A 61 -16.41 -5.00 -9.20
CA ILE A 61 -16.27 -3.86 -10.12
C ILE A 61 -14.85 -3.25 -10.04
N ILE A 62 -14.24 -3.26 -8.86
CA ILE A 62 -12.88 -2.74 -8.63
C ILE A 62 -11.84 -3.56 -9.42
N GLU A 63 -11.97 -4.89 -9.44
CA GLU A 63 -11.07 -5.76 -10.21
C GLU A 63 -11.25 -5.56 -11.71
N ALA A 64 -12.49 -5.37 -12.18
CA ALA A 64 -12.74 -5.05 -13.58
C ALA A 64 -12.11 -3.70 -13.99
N CYS A 65 -12.22 -2.68 -13.14
CA CYS A 65 -11.53 -1.40 -13.34
C CYS A 65 -9.99 -1.55 -13.34
N ALA A 66 -9.45 -2.41 -12.47
CA ALA A 66 -8.02 -2.71 -12.45
C ALA A 66 -7.54 -3.39 -13.74
N ASP A 67 -8.36 -4.28 -14.31
CA ASP A 67 -8.09 -4.89 -15.60
C ASP A 67 -8.10 -3.88 -16.75
N GLY A 68 -9.09 -2.99 -16.79
CA GLY A 68 -9.15 -1.92 -17.80
C GLY A 68 -7.93 -1.00 -17.75
N ARG A 69 -7.46 -0.66 -16.54
CA ARG A 69 -6.22 0.10 -16.37
C ARG A 69 -4.99 -0.67 -16.83
N ARG A 70 -4.87 -1.96 -16.49
CA ARG A 70 -3.74 -2.80 -16.93
C ARG A 70 -3.67 -2.91 -18.45
N ALA A 71 -4.81 -3.09 -19.10
CA ALA A 71 -4.93 -3.08 -20.55
C ALA A 71 -4.50 -1.73 -21.14
N ALA A 72 -4.95 -0.60 -20.58
CA ALA A 72 -4.54 0.73 -21.03
C ALA A 72 -3.02 0.96 -20.90
N GLU A 73 -2.42 0.55 -19.77
CA GLU A 73 -0.97 0.62 -19.55
C GLU A 73 -0.20 -0.22 -20.59
N ALA A 74 -0.70 -1.42 -20.92
CA ALA A 74 -0.10 -2.29 -21.93
C ALA A 74 -0.25 -1.73 -23.35
N ILE A 75 -1.41 -1.16 -23.70
CA ILE A 75 -1.66 -0.50 -24.99
C ILE A 75 -0.70 0.69 -25.16
N CYS A 76 -0.57 1.55 -24.15
CA CYS A 76 0.36 2.68 -24.17
C CYS A 76 1.80 2.21 -24.42
N ARG A 77 2.25 1.18 -23.70
CA ARG A 77 3.57 0.57 -23.90
C ARG A 77 3.75 0.04 -25.32
N GLN A 78 2.76 -0.66 -25.87
CA GLN A 78 2.82 -1.21 -27.22
C GLN A 78 2.86 -0.12 -28.31
N LEU A 79 2.18 0.99 -28.08
CA LEU A 79 2.14 2.13 -29.01
C LEU A 79 3.31 3.10 -28.81
N GLY A 80 4.17 2.88 -27.82
CA GLY A 80 5.29 3.77 -27.49
C GLY A 80 4.84 5.14 -26.97
N VAL A 81 3.64 5.24 -26.38
CA VAL A 81 3.13 6.46 -25.76
C VAL A 81 3.20 6.35 -24.24
N GLU A 82 3.46 7.47 -23.57
CA GLU A 82 3.49 7.50 -22.12
C GLU A 82 2.08 7.30 -21.55
N PHE A 83 1.93 6.35 -20.64
CA PHE A 83 0.71 6.22 -19.87
C PHE A 83 0.67 7.28 -18.77
N ALA A 84 -0.17 8.30 -18.95
CA ALA A 84 -0.33 9.37 -17.97
C ALA A 84 -1.61 9.16 -17.15
N ARG A 85 -1.48 9.20 -15.81
CA ARG A 85 -2.65 9.37 -14.93
C ARG A 85 -2.89 10.85 -14.69
N PRO A 86 -4.15 11.30 -14.65
CA PRO A 86 -4.45 12.63 -14.16
C PRO A 86 -3.82 12.81 -12.78
N ALA A 87 -3.05 13.88 -12.60
CA ALA A 87 -2.47 14.22 -11.32
C ALA A 87 -3.59 14.69 -10.38
N VAL A 88 -4.22 13.76 -9.67
CA VAL A 88 -5.18 14.10 -8.61
C VAL A 88 -4.38 14.50 -7.38
N ARG A 89 -4.38 15.80 -7.06
CA ARG A 89 -3.85 16.27 -5.78
C ARG A 89 -4.84 15.86 -4.69
N LEU A 90 -4.48 14.82 -3.92
CA LEU A 90 -5.22 14.53 -2.70
C LEU A 90 -5.11 15.72 -1.74
N PRO A 91 -6.22 16.16 -1.13
CA PRO A 91 -6.18 17.26 -0.19
C PRO A 91 -5.31 16.88 1.01
N ALA A 92 -4.54 17.82 1.54
CA ALA A 92 -3.92 17.66 2.85
C ALA A 92 -4.85 18.25 3.90
N LEU A 93 -5.18 17.51 4.94
CA LEU A 93 -5.98 18.03 6.04
C LEU A 93 -5.12 18.90 6.95
N SER A 94 -5.64 20.08 7.30
CA SER A 94 -5.13 20.89 8.41
C SER A 94 -5.32 20.18 9.75
N GLU A 95 -4.62 20.64 10.79
CA GLU A 95 -4.77 20.08 12.14
C GLU A 95 -6.22 20.18 12.65
N GLY A 96 -6.88 21.31 12.40
CA GLY A 96 -8.29 21.50 12.76
C GLY A 96 -9.22 20.51 12.04
N GLU A 97 -8.97 20.24 10.76
CA GLU A 97 -9.70 19.22 10.00
C GLU A 97 -9.49 17.81 10.52
N ILE A 98 -8.24 17.47 10.88
CA ILE A 98 -7.91 16.18 11.49
C ILE A 98 -8.71 16.00 12.79
N VAL A 99 -8.72 17.00 13.67
CA VAL A 99 -9.52 16.95 14.91
C VAL A 99 -11.01 16.76 14.62
N ARG A 100 -11.56 17.44 13.60
CA ARG A 100 -12.97 17.26 13.18
C ARG A 100 -13.23 15.82 12.73
N VAL A 101 -12.38 15.27 11.87
CA VAL A 101 -12.50 13.89 11.38
C VAL A 101 -12.42 12.88 12.53
N LYS A 102 -11.48 13.04 13.45
CA LYS A 102 -11.36 12.18 14.64
C LYS A 102 -12.60 12.23 15.53
N ARG A 103 -13.16 13.43 15.72
CA ARG A 103 -14.41 13.60 16.47
C ARG A 103 -15.58 12.90 15.76
N ALA A 104 -15.67 12.98 14.44
CA ALA A 104 -16.68 12.27 13.66
C ALA A 104 -16.56 10.75 13.82
N ARG A 105 -15.34 10.19 13.84
CA ARG A 105 -15.08 8.75 14.07
C ARG A 105 -15.51 8.25 15.44
N ALA A 106 -15.69 9.14 16.42
CA ALA A 106 -16.12 8.79 17.78
C ALA A 106 -17.65 8.69 17.91
N ARG A 107 -18.41 8.99 16.85
CA ARG A 107 -19.88 8.99 16.85
C ARG A 107 -20.40 8.13 15.71
N LYS A 108 -21.54 7.49 15.94
CA LYS A 108 -22.27 6.78 14.89
C LYS A 108 -23.37 7.70 14.36
N GLU A 109 -23.21 8.16 13.14
CA GLU A 109 -24.22 8.94 12.43
C GLU A 109 -24.96 8.04 11.44
N ALA A 110 -26.29 8.08 11.45
CA ALA A 110 -27.12 7.32 10.53
C ALA A 110 -26.94 7.83 9.10
N GLN A 111 -27.00 6.92 8.12
CA GLN A 111 -26.91 7.31 6.71
C GLN A 111 -28.18 8.01 6.25
N HIS A 112 -28.02 9.00 5.36
CA HIS A 112 -29.14 9.56 4.63
C HIS A 112 -29.55 8.55 3.57
N ARG A 113 -30.74 7.96 3.77
CA ARG A 113 -31.27 6.97 2.84
C ARG A 113 -32.11 7.67 1.77
N PRO A 114 -31.90 7.35 0.49
CA PRO A 114 -32.83 7.78 -0.54
C PRO A 114 -34.21 7.15 -0.34
N GLU A 115 -35.22 7.78 -0.93
CA GLU A 115 -36.55 7.21 -1.01
C GLU A 115 -36.52 5.95 -1.89
N MET A 116 -37.17 4.89 -1.41
CA MET A 116 -37.29 3.63 -2.14
C MET A 116 -38.68 3.51 -2.72
N LEU A 117 -38.78 3.29 -4.03
CA LEU A 117 -40.06 3.03 -4.69
C LEU A 117 -40.70 1.78 -4.06
N PRO A 118 -41.98 1.83 -3.64
CA PRO A 118 -42.65 0.67 -3.05
C PRO A 118 -42.64 -0.54 -4.00
N PRO A 119 -42.44 -1.78 -3.52
CA PRO A 119 -42.36 -2.96 -4.39
C PRO A 119 -43.54 -3.12 -5.37
N ALA A 120 -44.75 -2.77 -4.94
CA ALA A 120 -45.96 -2.82 -5.78
C ALA A 120 -45.93 -1.89 -7.00
N GLN A 121 -45.02 -0.92 -7.02
CA GLN A 121 -44.86 0.08 -8.09
C GLN A 121 -43.62 -0.19 -8.96
N ARG A 122 -42.82 -1.23 -8.67
CA ARG A 122 -41.59 -1.58 -9.39
C ARG A 122 -41.87 -2.41 -10.65
N GLY A 123 -42.61 -1.82 -11.59
CA GLY A 123 -43.00 -2.48 -12.85
C GLY A 123 -42.54 -1.76 -14.12
N GLY A 124 -41.85 -0.63 -13.99
CA GLY A 124 -41.47 0.21 -15.11
C GLY A 124 -39.99 0.62 -15.08
N PHE A 125 -39.68 1.73 -15.74
CA PHE A 125 -38.34 2.31 -15.81
C PHE A 125 -38.07 3.39 -14.75
N ASP A 126 -39.00 3.58 -13.81
CA ASP A 126 -38.83 4.52 -12.70
C ASP A 126 -37.67 4.08 -11.79
N LEU A 127 -36.98 5.05 -11.21
CA LEU A 127 -35.89 4.79 -10.28
C LEU A 127 -36.43 4.09 -9.03
N VAL A 128 -35.96 2.87 -8.79
CA VAL A 128 -36.30 2.10 -7.59
C VAL A 128 -35.69 2.73 -6.34
N GLU A 129 -34.49 3.28 -6.47
CA GLU A 129 -33.80 4.08 -5.47
C GLU A 129 -33.71 5.50 -6.01
N ALA A 130 -34.44 6.43 -5.39
CA ALA A 130 -34.47 7.82 -5.82
C ALA A 130 -33.11 8.50 -5.58
N THR A 131 -32.85 9.61 -6.28
CA THR A 131 -31.69 10.45 -5.96
C THR A 131 -31.90 11.18 -4.64
N LEU A 132 -30.83 11.35 -3.87
CA LEU A 132 -30.85 12.24 -2.71
C LEU A 132 -31.18 13.68 -3.13
N THR A 133 -31.89 14.42 -2.26
CA THR A 133 -31.95 15.88 -2.39
C THR A 133 -30.55 16.47 -2.25
N GLU A 134 -30.32 17.66 -2.78
CA GLU A 134 -29.03 18.35 -2.64
C GLU A 134 -28.59 18.46 -1.17
N GLU A 135 -29.52 18.82 -0.27
CA GLU A 135 -29.28 18.89 1.16
C GLU A 135 -28.87 17.53 1.75
N ALA A 136 -29.60 16.46 1.42
CA ALA A 136 -29.30 15.12 1.91
C ALA A 136 -27.99 14.58 1.34
N ALA A 137 -27.67 14.89 0.08
CA ALA A 137 -26.41 14.53 -0.56
C ALA A 137 -25.21 15.24 0.10
N LEU A 138 -25.34 16.54 0.39
CA LEU A 138 -24.31 17.30 1.13
C LEU A 138 -24.11 16.77 2.55
N ALA A 139 -25.20 16.45 3.25
CA ALA A 139 -25.14 15.87 4.58
C ALA A 139 -24.50 14.47 4.56
N GLU A 140 -24.86 13.61 3.60
CA GLU A 140 -24.24 12.29 3.42
C GLU A 140 -22.75 12.40 3.09
N ALA A 141 -22.35 13.33 2.22
CA ALA A 141 -20.95 13.58 1.90
C ALA A 141 -20.15 14.07 3.12
N ALA A 142 -20.77 14.86 4.00
CA ALA A 142 -20.16 15.35 5.24
C ALA A 142 -19.88 14.23 6.26
N ARG A 143 -20.52 13.05 6.14
CA ARG A 143 -20.24 11.86 6.97
C ARG A 143 -18.91 11.17 6.61
N CYS A 144 -18.24 11.59 5.53
CA CYS A 144 -16.97 10.99 5.10
C CYS A 144 -15.87 11.13 6.16
N LEU A 145 -15.26 9.99 6.56
CA LEU A 145 -14.21 9.91 7.58
C LEU A 145 -12.78 10.11 7.04
N GLN A 146 -12.65 10.52 5.78
CA GLN A 146 -11.39 10.88 5.11
C GLN A 146 -10.31 9.78 5.20
N CYS A 147 -10.69 8.50 5.10
CA CYS A 147 -9.78 7.36 5.27
C CYS A 147 -8.66 7.27 4.22
N SER A 148 -8.89 7.81 3.02
CA SER A 148 -7.88 7.91 1.95
C SER A 148 -6.82 8.98 2.22
N THR A 149 -7.14 9.97 3.05
CA THR A 149 -6.28 11.12 3.36
C THR A 149 -5.61 11.00 4.73
N LEU A 150 -6.35 10.49 5.73
CA LEU A 150 -5.92 10.38 7.12
C LEU A 150 -5.94 8.92 7.58
N CYS A 151 -4.81 8.23 7.40
CA CYS A 151 -4.58 6.89 7.92
C CYS A 151 -3.96 6.95 9.33
N ASP A 152 -4.80 6.85 10.37
CA ASP A 152 -4.32 6.74 11.76
C ASP A 152 -5.32 6.05 12.71
N LYS A 153 -6.34 5.36 12.17
CA LYS A 153 -7.36 4.70 13.01
C LYS A 153 -6.74 3.66 13.95
N CYS A 154 -5.68 2.97 13.52
CA CYS A 154 -4.93 2.02 14.33
C CYS A 154 -4.28 2.64 15.59
N VAL A 155 -3.93 3.93 15.54
CA VAL A 155 -3.42 4.70 16.69
C VAL A 155 -4.55 4.99 17.67
N GLU A 156 -5.73 5.34 17.17
CA GLU A 156 -6.89 5.71 18.00
C GLU A 156 -7.50 4.51 18.74
N VAL A 157 -7.48 3.32 18.15
CA VAL A 157 -8.15 2.12 18.68
C VAL A 157 -7.23 1.18 19.45
N CYS A 158 -5.92 1.42 19.44
CA CYS A 158 -4.98 0.54 20.13
C CYS A 158 -5.10 0.74 21.65
N PRO A 159 -5.56 -0.27 22.41
CA PRO A 159 -5.75 -0.13 23.85
C PRO A 159 -4.43 0.09 24.59
N ASN A 160 -3.35 -0.52 24.10
CA ASN A 160 -2.01 -0.42 24.68
C ASN A 160 -1.18 0.73 24.08
N ARG A 161 -1.74 1.48 23.13
CA ARG A 161 -1.05 2.57 22.41
C ARG A 161 0.24 2.14 21.68
N ALA A 162 0.31 0.89 21.22
CA ALA A 162 1.44 0.37 20.44
C ALA A 162 1.61 1.03 19.07
N ASN A 163 0.56 1.59 18.45
CA ASN A 163 0.69 2.28 17.17
C ASN A 163 0.90 3.78 17.39
N TYR A 164 1.96 4.35 16.81
CA TYR A 164 2.27 5.78 16.87
C TYR A 164 2.28 6.41 15.47
N THR A 165 1.90 7.68 15.41
CA THR A 165 2.14 8.49 14.21
C THR A 165 3.52 9.15 14.29
N TYR A 166 4.29 9.07 13.23
CA TYR A 166 5.44 9.95 12.99
C TYR A 166 5.28 10.72 11.68
N PHE A 167 6.05 11.79 11.51
CA PHE A 167 5.95 12.67 10.35
C PHE A 167 7.24 12.67 9.55
N VAL A 168 7.10 12.59 8.23
CA VAL A 168 8.19 12.71 7.26
C VAL A 168 7.80 13.73 6.19
N PRO A 169 8.71 14.61 5.72
CA PRO A 169 8.42 15.40 4.53
C PRO A 169 8.25 14.47 3.31
N PRO A 170 7.43 14.82 2.31
CA PRO A 170 7.39 14.05 1.08
C PRO A 170 8.79 14.01 0.46
N VAL A 171 9.25 12.82 0.09
CA VAL A 171 10.60 12.61 -0.44
C VAL A 171 10.51 11.82 -1.74
N SER A 172 11.37 12.17 -2.69
CA SER A 172 11.58 11.45 -3.94
C SER A 172 13.09 11.39 -4.18
N LEU A 173 13.66 10.19 -4.12
CA LEU A 173 15.09 9.95 -4.25
C LEU A 173 15.35 9.12 -5.51
N THR A 174 16.44 9.42 -6.19
CA THR A 174 17.03 8.56 -7.22
C THR A 174 18.11 7.72 -6.54
N LEU A 175 17.87 6.42 -6.42
CA LEU A 175 18.76 5.50 -5.72
C LEU A 175 19.62 4.73 -6.73
N PRO A 176 20.94 4.65 -6.55
CA PRO A 176 21.78 3.80 -7.37
C PRO A 176 21.51 2.32 -7.11
N VAL A 177 21.44 1.54 -8.17
CA VAL A 177 21.31 0.07 -8.15
C VAL A 177 22.68 -0.54 -8.35
N ILE A 178 23.09 -1.43 -7.44
CA ILE A 178 24.44 -2.00 -7.40
C ILE A 178 24.40 -3.44 -7.89
N SER A 179 25.44 -3.90 -8.57
CA SER A 179 25.65 -5.32 -8.84
C SER A 179 27.07 -5.74 -8.54
N CYS A 180 27.26 -7.02 -8.25
CA CYS A 180 28.57 -7.64 -8.12
C CYS A 180 28.89 -8.43 -9.41
N ARG A 181 30.01 -8.11 -10.05
CA ARG A 181 30.54 -8.89 -11.19
C ARG A 181 32.01 -9.18 -10.98
N GLN A 182 32.37 -10.46 -11.03
CA GLN A 182 33.77 -10.91 -10.87
C GLN A 182 34.42 -10.37 -9.58
N GLY A 183 33.66 -10.33 -8.47
CA GLY A 183 34.15 -9.82 -7.18
C GLY A 183 34.30 -8.30 -7.10
N ARG A 184 33.73 -7.55 -8.05
CA ARG A 184 33.74 -6.08 -8.03
C ARG A 184 32.33 -5.52 -8.02
N LEU A 185 32.09 -4.57 -7.10
CA LEU A 185 30.85 -3.80 -7.04
C LEU A 185 30.83 -2.71 -8.11
N THR A 186 29.72 -2.58 -8.83
CA THR A 186 29.50 -1.51 -9.80
C THR A 186 28.06 -1.04 -9.75
N VAL A 187 27.85 0.28 -9.87
CA VAL A 187 26.51 0.85 -10.10
C VAL A 187 26.08 0.52 -11.53
N THR A 188 24.92 -0.11 -11.68
CA THR A 188 24.40 -0.60 -12.96
C THR A 188 23.10 0.06 -13.41
N GLY A 189 22.50 0.89 -12.57
CA GLY A 189 21.28 1.61 -12.90
C GLY A 189 20.83 2.48 -11.75
N GLU A 190 19.61 2.99 -11.88
CA GLU A 190 18.96 3.83 -10.90
C GLU A 190 17.50 3.40 -10.75
N GLU A 191 16.96 3.59 -9.55
CA GLU A 191 15.55 3.38 -9.25
C GLU A 191 14.98 4.54 -8.44
N THR A 192 13.67 4.74 -8.50
CA THR A 192 13.00 5.82 -7.76
C THR A 192 12.40 5.31 -6.46
N PHE A 193 12.80 5.90 -5.34
CA PHE A 193 12.15 5.72 -4.05
C PHE A 193 11.32 6.95 -3.71
N ARG A 194 10.05 6.76 -3.33
CA ARG A 194 9.12 7.87 -3.07
C ARG A 194 8.24 7.62 -1.87
N VAL A 195 8.22 8.58 -0.95
CA VAL A 195 7.21 8.68 0.12
C VAL A 195 6.38 9.93 -0.11
N ALA A 196 5.13 9.75 -0.50
CA ALA A 196 4.23 10.86 -0.82
C ALA A 196 3.45 11.39 0.39
N GLN A 197 3.12 10.50 1.34
CA GLN A 197 2.31 10.83 2.51
C GLN A 197 3.20 11.31 3.67
N ARG A 198 2.85 12.45 4.25
CA ARG A 198 3.62 13.03 5.36
C ARG A 198 3.45 12.29 6.68
N ARG A 199 2.25 11.77 6.91
CA ARG A 199 1.88 11.06 8.13
C ARG A 199 2.12 9.58 7.93
N GLN A 200 3.00 9.00 8.73
CA GLN A 200 3.34 7.59 8.71
C GLN A 200 3.03 6.96 10.07
N ILE A 201 2.91 5.63 10.10
CA ILE A 201 2.61 4.86 11.31
C ILE A 201 3.76 3.92 11.61
N ILE A 202 4.24 3.94 12.84
CA ILE A 202 5.18 2.97 13.40
C ILE A 202 4.44 2.11 14.43
N HIS A 203 4.74 0.81 14.49
CA HIS A 203 4.22 -0.10 15.51
C HIS A 203 5.32 -0.38 16.54
N VAL A 204 5.12 -0.04 17.82
CA VAL A 204 6.04 -0.37 18.91
C VAL A 204 5.62 -1.72 19.48
N ASP A 205 6.41 -2.74 19.17
CA ASP A 205 6.03 -4.14 19.37
C ASP A 205 5.94 -4.50 20.86
N ASP A 206 6.84 -3.96 21.68
CA ASP A 206 6.93 -4.19 23.12
C ASP A 206 5.64 -3.78 23.88
N PHE A 207 4.82 -2.91 23.31
CA PHE A 207 3.53 -2.51 23.88
C PHE A 207 2.36 -3.35 23.36
N CYS A 208 2.56 -4.13 22.30
CA CYS A 208 1.52 -4.90 21.66
C CYS A 208 1.24 -6.19 22.43
N ASN A 209 -0.04 -6.54 22.55
CA ASN A 209 -0.48 -7.84 23.04
C ASN A 209 -1.24 -8.64 21.97
N GLU A 210 -1.09 -8.24 20.70
CA GLU A 210 -1.76 -8.83 19.55
C GLU A 210 -3.29 -8.97 19.66
N CYS A 211 -3.97 -8.08 20.41
CA CYS A 211 -5.43 -8.14 20.56
C CYS A 211 -6.24 -8.01 19.24
N GLY A 212 -5.60 -7.62 18.13
CA GLY A 212 -6.22 -7.52 16.82
C GLY A 212 -7.09 -6.28 16.58
N ASN A 213 -7.33 -5.42 17.59
CA ASN A 213 -8.17 -4.22 17.43
C ASN A 213 -7.75 -3.35 16.24
N CYS A 214 -6.45 -3.11 16.08
CA CYS A 214 -5.97 -2.27 14.97
C CYS A 214 -6.26 -2.88 13.58
N ALA A 215 -6.34 -4.21 13.46
CA ALA A 215 -6.73 -4.90 12.23
C ALA A 215 -8.25 -4.79 12.01
N THR A 216 -9.05 -5.08 13.04
CA THR A 216 -10.52 -5.01 12.98
C THR A 216 -11.04 -3.64 12.52
N PHE A 217 -10.36 -2.55 12.91
CA PHE A 217 -10.74 -1.18 12.53
C PHE A 217 -9.94 -0.63 11.35
N CYS A 218 -9.10 -1.43 10.69
CA CYS A 218 -8.34 -0.97 9.54
C CYS A 218 -9.24 -0.79 8.33
N VAL A 219 -9.30 0.44 7.82
CA VAL A 219 -10.10 0.81 6.63
C VAL A 219 -9.47 0.36 5.30
N HIS A 220 -8.26 -0.19 5.35
CA HIS A 220 -7.50 -0.68 4.20
C HIS A 220 -7.28 -2.20 4.24
N ASP A 221 -8.03 -2.91 5.09
CA ASP A 221 -7.91 -4.37 5.31
C ASP A 221 -6.50 -4.85 5.71
N GLY A 222 -5.72 -3.94 6.30
CA GLY A 222 -4.39 -4.25 6.84
C GLY A 222 -4.44 -4.78 8.27
N ARG A 223 -3.33 -5.38 8.71
CA ARG A 223 -3.02 -5.79 10.08
C ARG A 223 -1.90 -4.88 10.62
N PRO A 224 -2.20 -3.68 11.14
CA PRO A 224 -1.17 -2.69 11.48
C PRO A 224 -0.09 -3.18 12.45
N TYR A 225 -0.43 -4.10 13.35
CA TYR A 225 0.52 -4.71 14.28
C TYR A 225 1.55 -5.64 13.62
N ARG A 226 1.33 -6.06 12.36
CA ARG A 226 2.26 -6.89 11.57
C ARG A 226 2.78 -6.19 10.33
N ASP A 227 1.92 -5.41 9.67
CA ASP A 227 2.19 -4.87 8.34
C ASP A 227 2.86 -3.48 8.39
N LYS A 228 2.79 -2.75 9.52
CA LYS A 228 3.54 -1.50 9.70
C LYS A 228 4.96 -1.82 10.17
N PRO A 229 5.95 -0.93 9.92
CA PRO A 229 7.29 -1.16 10.43
C PRO A 229 7.24 -1.36 11.95
N ARG A 230 7.77 -2.49 12.44
CA ARG A 230 7.75 -2.84 13.86
C ARG A 230 9.04 -2.37 14.51
N LEU A 231 8.93 -1.39 15.39
CA LEU A 231 10.01 -0.92 16.25
C LEU A 231 10.02 -1.72 17.54
N PHE A 232 11.19 -2.23 17.90
CA PHE A 232 11.45 -2.91 19.16
C PHE A 232 12.25 -1.98 20.06
N LEU A 233 11.92 -1.98 21.35
CA LEU A 233 12.65 -1.23 22.38
C LEU A 233 13.69 -2.12 23.06
N MET A 234 13.43 -3.43 23.16
CA MET A 234 14.41 -4.40 23.63
C MET A 234 15.19 -5.04 22.47
N GLU A 235 16.52 -4.93 22.51
CA GLU A 235 17.40 -5.55 21.52
C GLU A 235 17.21 -7.07 21.46
N SER A 236 17.03 -7.72 22.62
CA SER A 236 16.80 -9.17 22.68
C SER A 236 15.53 -9.62 21.99
N ASP A 237 14.50 -8.78 21.93
CA ASP A 237 13.25 -9.12 21.24
C ASP A 237 13.38 -8.87 19.73
N PHE A 238 14.04 -7.76 19.35
CA PHE A 238 14.44 -7.52 17.96
C PHE A 238 15.22 -8.69 17.36
N GLU A 239 16.21 -9.22 18.08
CA GLU A 239 17.08 -10.31 17.58
C GLU A 239 16.34 -11.62 17.33
N ARG A 240 15.16 -11.81 17.94
CA ARG A 240 14.35 -13.03 17.79
C ARG A 240 13.46 -13.00 16.55
N GLU A 241 13.31 -11.84 15.94
CA GLU A 241 12.46 -11.67 14.76
C GLU A 241 13.22 -12.01 13.48
N GLU A 242 12.49 -12.53 12.50
CA GLU A 242 13.04 -12.84 11.19
C GLU A 242 12.74 -11.75 10.16
N ASP A 243 11.67 -11.00 10.35
CA ASP A 243 11.13 -10.10 9.32
C ASP A 243 10.45 -8.86 9.90
N ASN A 244 10.44 -7.77 9.10
CA ASN A 244 9.83 -6.48 9.41
C ASN A 244 10.12 -5.97 10.84
N ALA A 245 11.36 -6.11 11.30
CA ALA A 245 11.77 -5.68 12.63
C ALA A 245 12.82 -4.57 12.54
N PHE A 246 12.65 -3.54 13.37
CA PHE A 246 13.52 -2.37 13.45
C PHE A 246 13.94 -2.12 14.89
N TYR A 247 15.20 -1.73 15.08
CA TYR A 247 15.75 -1.34 16.37
C TYR A 247 16.59 -0.07 16.19
N ILE A 248 16.46 0.89 17.11
CA ILE A 248 17.17 2.18 17.02
C ILE A 248 18.04 2.35 18.26
N GLU A 249 19.30 2.70 18.03
CA GLU A 249 20.26 2.98 19.09
C GLU A 249 20.92 4.35 18.87
N ARG A 250 21.30 4.98 19.98
CA ARG A 250 22.00 6.26 19.99
C ARG A 250 23.42 6.08 20.51
N SER A 251 24.38 6.69 19.82
CA SER A 251 25.77 6.80 20.25
C SER A 251 26.19 8.27 20.33
N GLU A 252 27.41 8.53 20.83
CA GLU A 252 28.01 9.87 20.80
C GLU A 252 28.20 10.40 19.37
N ARG A 253 28.39 9.51 18.38
CA ARG A 253 28.63 9.85 16.98
C ARG A 253 27.34 10.07 16.19
N GLY A 254 26.22 9.54 16.66
CA GLY A 254 24.92 9.73 16.02
C GLY A 254 23.96 8.57 16.26
N TRP A 255 23.16 8.28 15.25
CA TRP A 255 22.04 7.36 15.36
C TRP A 255 22.24 6.16 14.45
N THR A 256 21.88 4.98 14.93
CA THR A 256 21.90 3.77 14.13
C THR A 256 20.51 3.16 14.14
N ILE A 257 20.01 2.80 12.97
CA ILE A 257 18.82 1.96 12.82
C ILE A 257 19.25 0.61 12.26
N ARG A 258 18.79 -0.46 12.88
CA ARG A 258 18.97 -1.85 12.46
C ARG A 258 17.64 -2.37 11.94
N ARG A 259 17.69 -3.22 10.91
CA ARG A 259 16.53 -3.88 10.31
C ARG A 259 16.80 -5.38 10.16
N ARG A 260 15.80 -6.21 10.47
CA ARG A 260 15.80 -7.64 10.11
C ARG A 260 14.73 -7.94 9.07
N GLU A 261 15.14 -8.64 8.03
CA GLU A 261 14.29 -9.09 6.91
C GLU A 261 14.80 -10.45 6.41
N GLY A 262 13.91 -11.43 6.21
CA GLY A 262 14.31 -12.77 5.74
C GLY A 262 15.40 -13.44 6.59
N GLY A 263 15.42 -13.19 7.91
CA GLY A 263 16.41 -13.70 8.85
C GLY A 263 17.79 -13.01 8.80
N LYS A 264 17.96 -12.00 7.94
CA LYS A 264 19.20 -11.24 7.76
C LYS A 264 19.10 -9.88 8.39
N GLU A 265 20.21 -9.37 8.92
CA GLU A 265 20.29 -8.03 9.50
C GLU A 265 21.00 -7.06 8.55
N SER A 266 20.46 -5.86 8.47
CA SER A 266 21.13 -4.69 7.91
C SER A 266 21.16 -3.54 8.92
N ARG A 267 22.14 -2.67 8.78
CA ARG A 267 22.36 -1.52 9.67
C ARG A 267 22.57 -0.27 8.84
N LEU A 268 21.99 0.84 9.27
CA LEU A 268 22.24 2.16 8.75
C LEU A 268 22.64 3.08 9.91
N SER A 269 23.90 3.50 9.91
CA SER A 269 24.45 4.49 10.85
C SER A 269 24.39 5.87 10.22
N VAL A 270 23.97 6.89 10.96
CA VAL A 270 23.85 8.28 10.50
C VAL A 270 24.62 9.18 11.46
N GLU A 271 25.64 9.87 10.95
CA GLU A 271 26.48 10.75 11.74
C GLU A 271 25.77 12.06 12.11
N SER A 272 25.94 12.48 13.36
CA SER A 272 25.38 13.74 13.85
C SER A 272 26.12 14.94 13.26
N GLY A 273 25.39 15.84 12.60
CA GLY A 273 25.92 17.11 12.06
C GLY A 273 26.17 17.07 10.56
N THR A 274 26.85 16.04 10.06
CA THR A 274 27.12 15.88 8.61
C THR A 274 25.94 15.23 7.88
N GLY A 275 25.23 14.31 8.54
CA GLY A 275 24.20 13.49 7.92
C GLY A 275 24.76 12.46 6.93
N GLU A 276 26.07 12.22 6.96
CA GLU A 276 26.70 11.11 6.26
C GLU A 276 26.19 9.79 6.85
N MET A 277 26.03 8.80 5.98
CA MET A 277 25.43 7.53 6.33
C MET A 277 26.35 6.38 5.96
N GLU A 278 26.34 5.33 6.77
CA GLU A 278 26.99 4.06 6.48
C GLU A 278 25.94 2.96 6.52
N PHE A 279 25.70 2.32 5.38
CA PHE A 279 24.85 1.14 5.28
C PHE A 279 25.72 -0.12 5.26
N GLU A 280 25.36 -1.13 6.05
CA GLU A 280 26.07 -2.40 6.12
C GLU A 280 25.11 -3.59 6.27
N ASN A 281 25.41 -4.69 5.59
CA ASN A 281 24.82 -6.00 5.82
C ASN A 281 25.88 -7.11 5.69
N ASP A 282 25.46 -8.37 5.50
CA ASP A 282 26.36 -9.49 5.25
C ASP A 282 27.08 -9.42 3.90
N LEU A 283 26.45 -8.82 2.88
CA LEU A 283 26.97 -8.74 1.52
C LEU A 283 27.97 -7.61 1.30
N LEU A 284 27.72 -6.43 1.86
CA LEU A 284 28.46 -5.21 1.53
C LEU A 284 28.41 -4.13 2.61
N ARG A 285 29.28 -3.13 2.46
CA ARG A 285 29.24 -1.86 3.20
C ARG A 285 29.31 -0.69 2.22
N ILE A 286 28.53 0.35 2.47
CA ILE A 286 28.38 1.53 1.60
C ILE A 286 28.44 2.79 2.44
N SER A 287 29.32 3.71 2.04
CA SER A 287 29.31 5.08 2.55
C SER A 287 28.46 5.94 1.62
N LEU A 288 27.45 6.61 2.18
CA LEU A 288 26.43 7.37 1.47
C LEU A 288 26.39 8.82 1.99
N SER A 289 26.21 9.78 1.09
CA SER A 289 25.80 11.13 1.46
C SER A 289 24.32 11.16 1.86
N SER A 290 23.87 12.26 2.47
CA SER A 290 22.46 12.45 2.88
C SER A 290 21.43 12.38 1.74
N ASP A 291 21.86 12.53 0.48
CA ASP A 291 21.08 12.39 -0.75
C ASP A 291 21.33 11.07 -1.49
N PHE A 292 21.89 10.06 -0.80
CA PHE A 292 22.11 8.71 -1.30
C PHE A 292 23.12 8.59 -2.45
N GLN A 293 24.05 9.55 -2.57
CA GLN A 293 25.21 9.40 -3.45
C GLN A 293 26.25 8.50 -2.79
N ILE A 294 26.81 7.57 -3.56
CA ILE A 294 27.80 6.61 -3.07
C ILE A 294 29.17 7.30 -2.99
N ALA A 295 29.73 7.39 -1.80
CA ALA A 295 31.09 7.85 -1.53
C ALA A 295 32.09 6.68 -1.41
N GLY A 296 31.64 5.50 -1.02
CA GLY A 296 32.47 4.31 -0.84
C GLY A 296 31.68 3.01 -0.97
N LEU A 297 32.33 1.98 -1.51
CA LEU A 297 31.76 0.63 -1.67
C LEU A 297 32.80 -0.41 -1.24
N GLU A 298 32.38 -1.30 -0.35
CA GLU A 298 33.15 -2.43 0.14
C GLU A 298 32.33 -3.72 -0.04
N LEU A 299 32.90 -4.70 -0.73
CA LEU A 299 32.29 -6.03 -0.89
C LEU A 299 32.72 -6.92 0.27
N LYS A 300 31.76 -7.55 0.95
CA LYS A 300 32.01 -8.55 2.00
C LYS A 300 31.78 -9.97 1.46
N GLU A 301 30.67 -10.18 0.76
CA GLU A 301 30.32 -11.47 0.14
C GLU A 301 29.74 -11.24 -1.26
N ALA A 302 30.13 -12.08 -2.22
CA ALA A 302 29.63 -11.99 -3.58
C ALA A 302 28.15 -12.40 -3.66
N PHE A 303 27.37 -11.67 -4.46
CA PHE A 303 25.95 -11.95 -4.68
C PHE A 303 25.62 -11.85 -6.16
N ASP A 304 24.58 -12.59 -6.56
CA ASP A 304 24.03 -12.55 -7.91
C ASP A 304 22.90 -11.53 -8.02
N GLY A 305 22.78 -10.90 -9.19
CA GLY A 305 21.71 -9.95 -9.48
C GLY A 305 22.00 -8.51 -9.04
N ALA A 306 20.92 -7.79 -8.78
CA ALA A 306 20.94 -6.37 -8.44
C ALA A 306 20.61 -6.17 -6.96
N PHE A 307 21.36 -5.30 -6.30
CA PHE A 307 21.16 -4.85 -4.93
C PHE A 307 20.52 -3.46 -4.94
N SER A 308 19.33 -3.38 -4.33
CA SER A 308 18.53 -2.17 -4.20
C SER A 308 18.88 -1.43 -2.91
N LEU A 309 18.99 -0.10 -2.99
CA LEU A 309 19.14 0.76 -1.79
C LEU A 309 17.79 1.18 -1.19
N THR A 310 16.67 0.63 -1.67
CA THR A 310 15.33 0.95 -1.15
C THR A 310 15.23 0.67 0.35
N GLY A 311 15.82 -0.43 0.83
CA GLY A 311 15.84 -0.74 2.26
C GLY A 311 16.59 0.30 3.10
N ALA A 312 17.73 0.78 2.61
CA ALA A 312 18.49 1.84 3.27
C ALA A 312 17.72 3.18 3.27
N ALA A 313 17.04 3.51 2.17
CA ALA A 313 16.20 4.70 2.07
C ALA A 313 15.01 4.66 3.03
N GLU A 314 14.34 3.51 3.15
CA GLU A 314 13.28 3.28 4.12
C GLU A 314 13.77 3.48 5.56
N MET A 315 14.90 2.85 5.91
CA MET A 315 15.53 2.99 7.22
C MET A 315 15.85 4.44 7.56
N ALA A 316 16.42 5.21 6.63
CA ALA A 316 16.72 6.63 6.83
C ALA A 316 15.47 7.47 7.07
N VAL A 317 14.39 7.20 6.31
CA VAL A 317 13.11 7.90 6.45
C VAL A 317 12.44 7.59 7.79
N ILE A 318 12.42 6.31 8.19
CA ILE A 318 11.88 5.87 9.48
C ILE A 318 12.67 6.52 10.62
N LEU A 319 14.00 6.39 10.61
CA LEU A 319 14.87 6.94 11.65
C LEU A 319 14.66 8.45 11.81
N LYS A 320 14.79 9.21 10.71
CA LYS A 320 14.59 10.66 10.71
C LYS A 320 13.19 11.05 11.20
N GLY A 321 12.17 10.29 10.79
CA GLY A 321 10.79 10.50 11.19
C GLY A 321 10.57 10.30 12.69
N ILE A 322 11.11 9.21 13.25
CA ILE A 322 11.02 8.86 14.67
C ILE A 322 11.79 9.86 15.52
N ILE A 323 13.07 10.12 15.26
CA ILE A 323 13.88 11.01 16.10
C ILE A 323 13.33 12.45 16.13
N THR A 324 12.64 12.88 15.06
CA THR A 324 12.05 14.22 14.98
C THR A 324 10.66 14.29 15.63
N SER A 325 9.84 13.25 15.44
CA SER A 325 8.41 13.29 15.81
C SER A 325 8.10 12.58 17.13
N LEU A 326 8.92 11.61 17.51
CA LEU A 326 8.73 10.70 18.65
C LEU A 326 10.05 10.59 19.45
N PRO A 327 10.63 11.71 19.92
CA PRO A 327 11.94 11.70 20.58
C PRO A 327 11.99 10.90 21.88
N PHE A 328 10.84 10.51 22.43
CA PHE A 328 10.72 9.72 23.66
C PHE A 328 10.79 8.20 23.45
N LEU A 329 10.81 7.70 22.20
CA LEU A 329 10.88 6.26 21.90
C LEU A 329 12.31 5.71 21.87
N PRO A 330 13.32 6.39 21.29
CA PRO A 330 14.68 5.84 21.19
C PRO A 330 15.51 5.91 22.48
N ASP A 331 14.88 6.15 23.63
CA ASP A 331 15.51 6.32 24.95
C ASP A 331 15.32 5.07 25.82
#